data_AF-A0A3D5NEN9-F1
#
_entry.id   AF-A0A3D5NEN9-F1
#
_cell.length_a   1.000
_cell.length_b   1.000
_cell.length_c   1.000
_cell.angle_alpha   90.00
_cell.angle_beta   90.00
_cell.angle_gamma   90.00
#
_symmetry.space_group_name_H-M   'P 1'
#
loop_
_entity.id
_entity.type
_entity.pdbx_description
1 polymer ?
#
loop_
_entity_poly.entity_id
_entity_poly.type
_entity_poly.pdbx_seq_one_letter_code
_entity_poly.pdbx_strand_id
1 'polypeptide(L)'
;NLGPLVPPPLNYTLTVNGDFTDVNIDYDSTTSLDDIANAINNSATLTDNNITASVVFDSQLGGYKLSVKDAEGDPFYFSDSGLPNADSLTTVLGLGIGFGVHEGDNSAAQAISGAFERSDIQFEAAGGLSGERTSLTDFAAGIVATAATKASVSQGGYEFQSNLVTDLSTRIQNEAGVNLDEEMSDLIIFQRAYTASAQVITTVDEMFDALLRAV
;
A
#
# COMPACT_ATOMS: atom_id res chain seq x y z
N ASN A 1 72.25 -15.16 -7.46
CA ASN A 1 71.65 -14.18 -8.39
C ASN A 1 70.14 -14.25 -8.20
N LEU A 2 69.63 -13.60 -7.16
CA LEU A 2 68.21 -13.59 -6.81
C LEU A 2 67.66 -12.25 -7.29
N GLY A 3 67.18 -12.21 -8.53
CA GLY A 3 66.40 -11.07 -9.01
C GLY A 3 65.04 -11.05 -8.30
N PRO A 4 64.41 -9.88 -8.12
CA PRO A 4 63.02 -9.85 -7.70
C PRO A 4 62.18 -10.60 -8.74
N LEU A 5 61.38 -11.57 -8.30
CA LEU A 5 60.29 -12.09 -9.13
C LEU A 5 59.40 -10.88 -9.45
N VAL A 6 59.34 -10.54 -10.73
CA VAL A 6 58.39 -9.57 -11.28
C VAL A 6 57.01 -9.97 -10.73
N PRO A 7 56.29 -9.06 -10.04
CA PRO A 7 54.92 -9.32 -9.64
C PRO A 7 54.16 -9.79 -10.89
N PRO A 8 53.38 -10.87 -10.84
CA PRO A 8 52.52 -11.21 -11.97
C PRO A 8 51.69 -9.96 -12.34
N PRO A 9 51.53 -9.64 -13.63
CA PRO A 9 50.64 -8.55 -14.01
C PRO A 9 49.29 -8.78 -13.35
N LEU A 10 48.68 -7.71 -12.84
CA LEU A 10 47.32 -7.74 -12.32
C LEU A 10 46.41 -8.01 -13.52
N ASN A 11 46.23 -9.29 -13.85
CA ASN A 11 45.26 -9.73 -14.84
C ASN A 11 43.92 -9.79 -14.12
N TYR A 12 43.00 -8.95 -14.57
CA TYR A 12 41.61 -9.00 -14.14
C TYR A 12 40.84 -9.90 -15.10
N THR A 13 39.77 -10.53 -14.61
CA THR A 13 38.96 -11.45 -15.40
C THR A 13 37.51 -10.98 -15.36
N LEU A 14 37.00 -10.64 -16.54
CA LEU A 14 35.57 -10.45 -16.77
C LEU A 14 34.95 -11.81 -17.04
N THR A 15 34.14 -12.30 -16.12
CA THR A 15 33.39 -13.55 -16.27
C THR A 15 31.99 -13.24 -16.77
N VAL A 16 31.58 -13.93 -17.84
CA VAL A 16 30.21 -13.90 -18.35
C VAL A 16 29.51 -15.18 -17.94
N ASN A 17 28.42 -15.05 -17.20
CA ASN A 17 27.65 -16.15 -16.62
C ASN A 17 26.20 -16.14 -17.15
N GLY A 18 25.59 -17.30 -17.32
CA GLY A 18 24.20 -17.45 -17.76
C GLY A 18 23.73 -18.89 -17.63
N ASP A 19 22.75 -19.31 -18.44
CA ASP A 19 22.37 -20.74 -18.57
C ASP A 19 23.39 -21.54 -19.45
N PHE A 20 24.64 -21.11 -19.42
CA PHE A 20 25.76 -21.65 -20.17
C PHE A 20 27.01 -21.69 -19.29
N THR A 21 28.01 -22.44 -19.72
CA THR A 21 29.30 -22.52 -19.01
C THR A 21 29.97 -21.17 -18.94
N ASP A 22 30.35 -20.75 -17.74
CA ASP A 22 31.03 -19.49 -17.46
C ASP A 22 32.22 -19.24 -18.42
N VAL A 23 32.28 -18.02 -18.94
CA VAL A 23 33.30 -17.61 -19.90
C VAL A 23 34.16 -16.51 -19.29
N ASN A 24 35.44 -16.82 -19.12
CA ASN A 24 36.40 -15.92 -18.52
C ASN A 24 37.15 -15.16 -19.62
N ILE A 25 37.14 -13.84 -19.52
CA ILE A 25 37.84 -12.94 -20.43
C ILE A 25 38.87 -12.17 -19.62
N ASP A 26 40.11 -12.58 -19.77
CA ASP A 26 41.24 -11.94 -19.09
C ASP A 26 41.59 -10.62 -19.78
N TYR A 27 41.82 -9.59 -18.99
CA TYR A 27 42.22 -8.28 -19.44
C TYR A 27 43.22 -7.65 -18.48
N ASP A 28 44.03 -6.75 -19.00
CA ASP A 28 45.03 -5.98 -18.26
C ASP A 28 45.02 -4.50 -18.68
N SER A 29 45.95 -3.71 -18.14
CA SER A 29 46.08 -2.28 -18.45
C SER A 29 46.49 -1.97 -19.89
N THR A 30 46.83 -2.98 -20.69
CA THR A 30 47.17 -2.86 -22.11
C THR A 30 46.06 -3.33 -23.04
N THR A 31 45.02 -3.97 -22.49
CA THR A 31 43.89 -4.51 -23.23
C THR A 31 42.86 -3.42 -23.53
N SER A 32 42.47 -3.27 -24.80
CA SER A 32 41.46 -2.28 -25.20
C SER A 32 40.03 -2.83 -25.11
N LEU A 33 39.03 -1.94 -25.13
CA LEU A 33 37.61 -2.34 -25.21
C LEU A 33 37.29 -3.14 -26.47
N ASP A 34 38.00 -2.87 -27.57
CA ASP A 34 37.86 -3.64 -28.81
C ASP A 34 38.46 -5.05 -28.65
N ASP A 35 39.55 -5.21 -27.91
CA ASP A 35 40.13 -6.52 -27.62
C ASP A 35 39.16 -7.37 -26.77
N ILE A 36 38.49 -6.75 -25.80
CA ILE A 36 37.47 -7.42 -24.98
C ILE A 36 36.22 -7.76 -25.82
N ALA A 37 35.76 -6.84 -26.68
CA ALA A 37 34.65 -7.11 -27.59
C ALA A 37 34.97 -8.27 -28.54
N ASN A 38 36.19 -8.31 -29.06
CA ASN A 38 36.67 -9.41 -29.91
C ASN A 38 36.78 -10.72 -29.13
N ALA A 39 37.23 -10.69 -27.88
CA ALA A 39 37.28 -11.88 -27.02
C ALA A 39 35.87 -12.46 -26.78
N ILE A 40 34.87 -11.61 -26.56
CA ILE A 40 33.46 -12.04 -26.45
C ILE A 40 32.98 -12.66 -27.77
N ASN A 41 33.16 -11.96 -28.88
CA ASN A 41 32.68 -12.40 -30.20
C ASN A 41 33.43 -13.62 -30.76
N ASN A 42 34.60 -13.94 -30.23
CA ASN A 42 35.37 -15.13 -30.61
C ASN A 42 35.12 -16.32 -29.66
N SER A 43 34.39 -16.12 -28.57
CA SER A 43 34.01 -17.20 -27.67
C SER A 43 32.87 -18.02 -28.28
N ALA A 44 33.13 -19.29 -28.58
CA ALA A 44 32.12 -20.21 -29.11
C ALA A 44 30.92 -20.32 -28.14
N THR A 45 31.16 -20.42 -26.83
CA THR A 45 30.09 -20.53 -25.85
C THR A 45 29.21 -19.29 -25.78
N LEU A 46 29.73 -18.08 -26.01
CA LEU A 46 28.91 -16.86 -26.02
C LEU A 46 28.18 -16.68 -27.34
N THR A 47 28.86 -16.93 -28.46
CA THR A 47 28.27 -16.80 -29.79
C THR A 47 27.22 -17.88 -30.10
N ASP A 48 27.37 -19.09 -29.56
CA ASP A 48 26.37 -20.16 -29.64
C ASP A 48 25.12 -19.84 -28.80
N ASN A 49 25.25 -18.98 -27.78
CA ASN A 49 24.13 -18.44 -26.99
C ASN A 49 23.72 -17.03 -27.46
N ASN A 50 24.02 -16.68 -28.73
CA ASN A 50 23.65 -15.42 -29.37
C ASN A 50 24.11 -14.13 -28.66
N ILE A 51 25.10 -14.24 -27.78
CA ILE A 51 25.72 -13.10 -27.10
C ILE A 51 26.78 -12.50 -28.01
N THR A 52 26.63 -11.21 -28.32
CA THR A 52 27.57 -10.44 -29.14
C THR A 52 27.95 -9.14 -28.45
N ALA A 53 29.19 -8.69 -28.67
CA ALA A 53 29.73 -7.47 -28.10
C ALA A 53 30.13 -6.46 -29.18
N SER A 54 29.93 -5.18 -28.90
CA SER A 54 30.40 -4.09 -29.75
C SER A 54 30.79 -2.88 -28.90
N VAL A 55 31.83 -2.16 -29.30
CA VAL A 55 32.21 -0.91 -28.66
C VAL A 55 31.37 0.23 -29.22
N VAL A 56 30.64 0.93 -28.36
CA VAL A 56 29.71 1.99 -28.73
C VAL A 56 30.08 3.28 -28.00
N PHE A 57 30.03 4.41 -28.71
CA PHE A 57 30.20 5.72 -28.09
C PHE A 57 28.94 6.14 -27.31
N ASP A 58 29.11 6.53 -26.05
CA ASP A 58 28.03 7.03 -25.19
C ASP A 58 28.17 8.54 -25.00
N SER A 59 27.21 9.30 -25.55
CA SER A 59 27.18 10.75 -25.49
C SER A 59 26.89 11.32 -24.10
N GLN A 60 26.35 10.52 -23.17
CA GLN A 60 26.10 10.95 -21.78
C GLN A 60 27.35 10.80 -20.90
N LEU A 61 28.17 9.79 -21.20
CA LEU A 61 29.41 9.54 -20.48
C LEU A 61 30.62 10.25 -21.09
N GLY A 62 30.52 10.69 -22.35
CA GLY A 62 31.62 11.32 -23.08
C GLY A 62 32.75 10.35 -23.44
N GLY A 63 32.44 9.06 -23.57
CA GLY A 63 33.42 7.99 -23.78
C GLY A 63 32.84 6.77 -24.51
N TYR A 64 33.67 5.74 -24.67
CA TYR A 64 33.27 4.47 -25.28
C TYR A 64 32.88 3.46 -24.19
N LYS A 65 31.86 2.65 -24.47
CA LYS A 65 31.43 1.53 -23.61
C LYS A 65 31.37 0.23 -24.41
N LEU A 66 31.58 -0.88 -23.72
CA LEU A 66 31.26 -2.21 -24.24
C LEU A 66 29.75 -2.43 -24.17
N SER A 67 29.10 -2.60 -25.32
CA SER A 67 27.71 -3.00 -25.43
C SER A 67 27.66 -4.49 -25.74
N VAL A 68 27.32 -5.30 -24.75
CA VAL A 68 27.04 -6.72 -24.94
C VAL A 68 25.54 -6.94 -24.99
N LYS A 69 25.08 -7.67 -26.00
CA LYS A 69 23.66 -7.95 -26.23
C LYS A 69 23.50 -9.42 -26.55
N ASP A 70 22.48 -10.00 -25.93
CA ASP A 70 21.88 -11.23 -26.41
C ASP A 70 20.72 -10.88 -27.37
N ALA A 71 20.63 -11.61 -28.48
CA ALA A 71 19.55 -11.48 -29.45
C ALA A 71 18.26 -12.20 -29.03
N GLU A 72 18.35 -13.17 -28.11
CA GLU A 72 17.24 -14.01 -27.66
C GLU A 72 16.54 -13.41 -26.42
N GLY A 73 17.25 -12.58 -25.67
CA GLY A 73 16.74 -11.84 -24.51
C GLY A 73 16.83 -12.63 -23.21
N ASP A 74 17.63 -13.69 -23.20
CA ASP A 74 17.90 -14.51 -22.03
C ASP A 74 18.76 -13.75 -21.00
N PRO A 75 18.56 -14.02 -19.70
CA PRO A 75 19.32 -13.36 -18.66
C PRO A 75 20.77 -13.87 -18.63
N PHE A 76 21.71 -12.95 -18.77
CA PHE A 76 23.14 -13.19 -18.54
C PHE A 76 23.71 -12.10 -17.63
N TYR A 77 24.79 -12.43 -16.95
CA TYR A 77 25.42 -11.58 -15.95
C TYR A 77 26.91 -11.45 -16.23
N PHE A 78 27.46 -10.30 -15.85
CA PHE A 78 28.89 -10.09 -15.78
C PHE A 78 29.33 -10.05 -14.33
N SER A 79 30.40 -10.76 -14.02
CA SER A 79 31.14 -10.61 -12.77
C SER A 79 32.59 -10.27 -13.10
N ASP A 80 33.14 -9.27 -12.41
CA ASP A 80 34.53 -8.85 -12.59
C ASP A 80 35.35 -9.14 -11.34
N SER A 81 36.60 -9.59 -11.53
CA SER A 81 37.52 -9.90 -10.44
C SER A 81 38.30 -8.68 -9.93
N GLY A 82 37.98 -7.47 -10.39
CA GLY A 82 38.58 -6.21 -9.96
C GLY A 82 38.32 -5.88 -8.49
N LEU A 83 39.31 -5.27 -7.83
CA LEU A 83 39.16 -4.81 -6.44
C LEU A 83 38.15 -3.64 -6.37
N PRO A 84 37.37 -3.53 -5.28
CA PRO A 84 36.24 -2.59 -5.15
C PRO A 84 36.59 -1.09 -5.23
N ASN A 85 37.87 -0.72 -5.32
CA ASN A 85 38.33 0.67 -5.19
C ASN A 85 39.36 1.12 -6.23
N ALA A 86 39.79 0.26 -7.16
CA ALA A 86 40.68 0.66 -8.25
C ALA A 86 40.69 -0.38 -9.39
N ASP A 87 40.56 0.12 -10.62
CA ASP A 87 40.94 -0.57 -11.86
C ASP A 87 40.06 -1.75 -12.33
N SER A 88 38.83 -1.87 -11.82
CA SER A 88 37.80 -2.70 -12.44
C SER A 88 37.28 -2.03 -13.72
N LEU A 89 37.01 -2.79 -14.78
CA LEU A 89 36.36 -2.33 -16.03
C LEU A 89 35.06 -1.54 -15.75
N THR A 90 34.44 -1.79 -14.59
CA THR A 90 33.25 -1.09 -14.07
C THR A 90 33.49 0.38 -13.70
N THR A 91 34.69 0.75 -13.27
CA THR A 91 35.05 2.11 -12.80
C THR A 91 35.95 2.88 -13.76
N VAL A 92 36.82 2.21 -14.53
CA VAL A 92 37.82 2.89 -15.40
C VAL A 92 37.32 3.10 -16.83
N LEU A 93 36.51 2.20 -17.38
CA LEU A 93 36.09 2.23 -18.78
C LEU A 93 34.61 2.48 -18.99
N GLY A 94 33.89 2.89 -17.93
CA GLY A 94 32.54 3.40 -18.08
C GLY A 94 31.57 2.40 -18.71
N LEU A 95 31.72 1.11 -18.42
CA LEU A 95 30.88 0.06 -18.99
C LEU A 95 29.39 0.21 -18.68
N GLY A 96 29.00 1.09 -17.76
CA GLY A 96 27.59 1.35 -17.47
C GLY A 96 26.83 0.08 -17.07
N ILE A 97 27.53 -0.96 -16.57
CA ILE A 97 26.88 -2.13 -16.00
C ILE A 97 26.34 -1.77 -14.62
N GLY A 98 25.21 -1.06 -14.62
CA GLY A 98 24.42 -0.77 -13.43
C GLY A 98 23.73 -1.99 -12.81
N PHE A 99 24.02 -3.20 -13.31
CA PHE A 99 23.40 -4.46 -12.88
C PHE A 99 24.41 -5.60 -12.63
N GLY A 100 25.71 -5.30 -12.58
CA GLY A 100 26.70 -6.31 -12.17
C GLY A 100 26.61 -6.53 -10.65
N VAL A 101 25.99 -7.63 -10.24
CA VAL A 101 25.91 -8.00 -8.81
C VAL A 101 27.27 -8.52 -8.37
N HIS A 102 27.96 -7.76 -7.53
CA HIS A 102 29.21 -8.18 -6.90
C HIS A 102 28.90 -8.83 -5.54
N GLU A 103 29.76 -9.71 -5.04
CA GLU A 103 29.63 -10.21 -3.67
C GLU A 103 29.84 -9.03 -2.69
N GLY A 104 28.77 -8.65 -1.97
CA GLY A 104 28.74 -7.44 -1.13
C GLY A 104 28.15 -6.19 -1.80
N ASP A 105 27.54 -6.31 -2.99
CA ASP A 105 26.87 -5.20 -3.65
C ASP A 105 25.55 -4.82 -2.96
N ASN A 106 25.51 -3.62 -2.39
CA ASN A 106 24.33 -3.02 -1.78
C ASN A 106 23.60 -2.05 -2.71
N SER A 107 23.97 -1.95 -3.99
CA SER A 107 23.38 -1.02 -4.97
C SER A 107 21.86 -1.21 -5.11
N ALA A 108 21.39 -2.46 -5.14
CA ALA A 108 19.96 -2.77 -5.17
C ALA A 108 19.24 -2.32 -3.89
N ALA A 109 19.85 -2.54 -2.72
CA ALA A 109 19.30 -2.08 -1.44
C ALA A 109 19.29 -0.55 -1.34
N GLN A 110 20.32 0.13 -1.85
CA GLN A 110 20.40 1.59 -1.94
C GLN A 110 19.37 2.15 -2.94
N ALA A 111 19.17 1.50 -4.08
CA ALA A 111 18.16 1.89 -5.07
C ALA A 111 16.74 1.74 -4.51
N ILE A 112 16.46 0.65 -3.79
CA ILE A 112 15.20 0.47 -3.07
C ILE A 112 15.03 1.53 -1.99
N SER A 113 16.08 1.81 -1.19
CA SER A 113 16.05 2.88 -0.18
C SER A 113 15.75 4.25 -0.81
N GLY A 114 16.45 4.60 -1.89
CA GLY A 114 16.23 5.85 -2.61
C GLY A 114 14.84 5.94 -3.26
N ALA A 115 14.26 4.81 -3.67
CA ALA A 115 12.88 4.76 -4.16
C ALA A 115 11.86 5.05 -3.04
N PHE A 116 12.11 4.59 -1.81
CA PHE A 116 11.27 4.90 -0.65
C PHE A 116 11.46 6.32 -0.11
N GLU A 117 12.66 6.89 -0.24
CA GLU A 117 12.96 8.28 0.15
C GLU A 117 12.45 9.31 -0.87
N ARG A 118 12.04 8.87 -2.07
CA ARG A 118 11.53 9.76 -3.11
C ARG A 118 10.23 10.40 -2.66
N SER A 119 10.23 11.73 -2.56
CA SER A 119 9.09 12.56 -2.16
C SER A 119 8.36 13.21 -3.35
N ASP A 120 8.74 12.89 -4.58
CA ASP A 120 8.31 13.58 -5.78
C ASP A 120 7.45 12.70 -6.72
N ILE A 121 6.90 11.61 -6.18
CA ILE A 121 6.04 10.68 -6.91
C ILE A 121 4.69 11.36 -7.15
N GLN A 122 4.28 11.47 -8.41
CA GLN A 122 2.97 12.00 -8.78
C GLN A 122 1.91 10.91 -8.52
N PHE A 123 0.97 11.22 -7.63
CA PHE A 123 -0.24 10.43 -7.45
C PHE A 123 -1.43 11.17 -8.05
N GLU A 124 -2.27 10.44 -8.78
CA GLU A 124 -3.53 10.97 -9.32
C GLU A 124 -4.61 11.02 -8.25
N ALA A 125 -5.59 11.89 -8.44
CA ALA A 125 -6.73 12.00 -7.53
C ALA A 125 -7.54 10.68 -7.53
N ALA A 126 -7.72 10.08 -6.37
CA ALA A 126 -8.42 8.81 -6.21
C ALA A 126 -9.06 8.68 -4.82
N GLY A 127 -10.22 8.00 -4.73
CA GLY A 127 -10.81 7.61 -3.45
C GLY A 127 -11.26 8.77 -2.52
N GLY A 128 -11.31 10.01 -3.02
CA GLY A 128 -11.59 11.21 -2.23
C GLY A 128 -10.34 11.95 -1.76
N LEU A 129 -9.15 11.54 -2.19
CA LEU A 129 -7.91 12.30 -2.06
C LEU A 129 -7.67 13.13 -3.33
N SER A 130 -7.12 14.34 -3.16
CA SER A 130 -6.61 15.15 -4.26
C SER A 130 -5.33 14.55 -4.85
N GLY A 131 -5.09 14.80 -6.14
CA GLY A 131 -3.81 14.47 -6.75
C GLY A 131 -2.71 15.31 -6.13
N GLU A 132 -1.60 14.69 -5.74
CA GLU A 132 -0.50 15.33 -5.04
C GLU A 132 0.82 14.68 -5.40
N ARG A 133 1.91 15.46 -5.35
CA ARG A 133 3.28 14.95 -5.45
C ARG A 133 3.83 14.76 -4.05
N THR A 134 4.06 13.52 -3.64
CA THR A 134 4.50 13.21 -2.28
C THR A 134 5.27 11.88 -2.23
N SER A 135 5.71 11.49 -1.03
CA SER A 135 6.35 10.19 -0.80
C SER A 135 5.30 9.06 -0.76
N LEU A 136 5.74 7.82 -1.03
CA LEU A 136 4.86 6.66 -0.93
C LEU A 136 4.28 6.48 0.49
N THR A 137 5.10 6.77 1.51
CA THR A 137 4.68 6.67 2.92
C THR A 137 3.63 7.71 3.29
N ASP A 138 3.80 8.95 2.81
CA ASP A 138 2.86 10.03 3.10
C ASP A 138 1.54 9.82 2.36
N PHE A 139 1.58 9.37 1.10
CA PHE A 139 0.38 9.04 0.35
C PHE A 139 -0.39 7.89 1.02
N ALA A 140 0.30 6.84 1.46
CA ALA A 140 -0.31 5.74 2.21
C ALA A 140 -0.95 6.22 3.53
N ALA A 141 -0.27 7.10 4.27
CA ALA A 141 -0.82 7.71 5.47
C ALA A 141 -2.08 8.54 5.17
N GLY A 142 -2.09 9.30 4.07
CA GLY A 142 -3.24 10.05 3.60
C GLY A 142 -4.46 9.18 3.28
N ILE A 143 -4.24 8.01 2.66
CA ILE A 143 -5.33 7.05 2.38
C ILE A 143 -5.97 6.58 3.69
N VAL A 144 -5.14 6.17 4.66
CA VAL A 144 -5.60 5.70 5.97
C VAL A 144 -6.34 6.81 6.72
N ALA A 145 -5.79 8.03 6.72
CA ALA A 145 -6.42 9.18 7.35
C ALA A 145 -7.80 9.49 6.74
N THR A 146 -7.91 9.48 5.41
CA THR A 146 -9.17 9.73 4.71
C THR A 146 -10.22 8.67 5.03
N ALA A 147 -9.82 7.39 5.06
CA ALA A 147 -10.70 6.30 5.45
C ALA A 147 -11.17 6.45 6.91
N ALA A 148 -10.26 6.79 7.83
CA ALA A 148 -10.57 7.02 9.23
C ALA A 148 -11.54 8.20 9.42
N THR A 149 -11.35 9.31 8.71
CA THR A 149 -12.27 10.45 8.75
C THR A 149 -13.67 10.06 8.26
N LYS A 150 -13.76 9.33 7.13
CA LYS A 150 -15.06 8.84 6.61
C LYS A 150 -15.76 7.92 7.60
N ALA A 151 -15.01 7.01 8.24
CA ALA A 151 -15.54 6.13 9.27
C ALA A 151 -16.03 6.92 10.48
N SER A 152 -15.26 7.88 10.96
CA SER A 152 -15.62 8.74 12.10
C SER A 152 -16.88 9.57 11.84
N VAL A 153 -17.01 10.17 10.65
CA VAL A 153 -18.22 10.92 10.25
C VAL A 153 -19.43 9.99 10.18
N SER A 154 -19.27 8.80 9.61
CA SER A 154 -20.36 7.82 9.50
C SER A 154 -20.81 7.32 10.88
N GLN A 155 -19.87 7.06 11.78
CA GLN A 155 -20.13 6.66 13.16
C GLN A 155 -20.89 7.76 13.93
N GLY A 156 -20.45 9.02 13.83
CA GLY A 156 -21.16 10.15 14.46
C GLY A 156 -22.57 10.33 13.91
N GLY A 157 -22.77 10.15 12.60
CA GLY A 157 -24.10 10.15 11.99
C GLY A 157 -25.00 9.02 12.48
N TYR A 158 -24.44 7.82 12.62
CA TYR A 158 -25.15 6.67 13.18
C TYR A 158 -25.59 6.92 14.63
N GLU A 159 -24.68 7.41 15.48
CA GLU A 159 -24.98 7.73 16.88
C GLU A 159 -26.05 8.80 17.01
N PHE A 160 -25.96 9.88 16.23
CA PHE A 160 -26.99 10.92 16.21
C PHE A 160 -28.36 10.36 15.83
N GLN A 161 -28.44 9.55 14.76
CA GLN A 161 -29.70 8.95 14.31
C GLN A 161 -30.24 7.95 15.34
N SER A 162 -29.38 7.16 15.96
CA SER A 162 -29.76 6.20 17.01
C SER A 162 -30.34 6.91 18.24
N ASN A 163 -29.69 8.00 18.67
CA ASN A 163 -30.19 8.83 19.77
C ASN A 163 -31.54 9.47 19.41
N LEU A 164 -31.67 10.01 18.19
CA LEU A 164 -32.91 10.58 17.71
C LEU A 164 -34.06 9.56 17.70
N VAL A 165 -33.81 8.33 17.25
CA VAL A 165 -34.81 7.25 17.26
C VAL A 165 -35.22 6.91 18.70
N THR A 166 -34.26 6.85 19.62
CA THR A 166 -34.51 6.58 21.03
C THR A 166 -35.37 7.68 21.65
N ASP A 167 -35.00 8.95 21.45
CA ASP A 167 -35.74 10.11 21.96
C ASP A 167 -37.17 10.15 21.41
N LEU A 168 -37.36 9.90 20.10
CA LEU A 168 -38.67 9.85 19.49
C LEU A 168 -39.50 8.67 20.03
N SER A 169 -38.89 7.51 20.22
CA SER A 169 -39.55 6.34 20.82
C SER A 169 -40.01 6.64 22.25
N THR A 170 -39.17 7.28 23.07
CA THR A 170 -39.55 7.72 24.41
C THR A 170 -40.68 8.74 24.39
N ARG A 171 -40.65 9.72 23.48
CA ARG A 171 -41.75 10.70 23.34
C ARG A 171 -43.06 10.03 22.94
N ILE A 172 -43.02 9.08 22.00
CA ILE A 172 -44.20 8.30 21.61
C ILE A 172 -44.71 7.49 22.80
N GLN A 173 -43.84 6.86 23.57
CA GLN A 173 -44.23 6.10 24.76
C GLN A 173 -44.78 6.99 25.88
N ASN A 174 -44.33 8.24 26.01
CA ASN A 174 -44.87 9.18 27.00
C ASN A 174 -46.26 9.69 26.61
N GLU A 175 -46.53 9.89 25.32
CA GLU A 175 -47.83 10.38 24.82
C GLU A 175 -48.85 9.23 24.65
N ALA A 176 -48.42 8.11 24.07
CA ALA A 176 -49.25 6.91 23.91
C ALA A 176 -49.24 6.02 25.16
N GLY A 177 -48.43 6.36 26.15
CA GLY A 177 -48.33 5.66 27.41
C GLY A 177 -49.57 5.93 28.24
N VAL A 178 -50.33 4.87 28.50
CA VAL A 178 -51.47 4.93 29.39
C VAL A 178 -50.95 4.75 30.82
N ASN A 179 -51.15 5.74 31.67
CA ASN A 179 -50.78 5.61 33.07
C ASN A 179 -51.84 4.75 33.78
N LEU A 180 -51.52 3.47 34.02
CA LEU A 180 -52.46 2.51 34.61
C LEU A 180 -53.02 2.97 35.96
N ASP A 181 -52.26 3.73 36.74
CA ASP A 181 -52.73 4.26 38.02
C ASP A 181 -53.74 5.41 37.81
N GLU A 182 -53.56 6.21 36.77
CA GLU A 182 -54.50 7.29 36.38
C GLU A 182 -55.79 6.69 35.81
N GLU A 183 -55.70 5.75 34.87
CA GLU A 183 -56.86 5.01 34.35
C GLU A 183 -57.58 4.21 35.45
N MET A 184 -56.85 3.64 36.42
CA MET A 184 -57.45 2.92 37.54
C MET A 184 -58.15 3.87 38.52
N SER A 185 -57.58 5.06 38.74
CA SER A 185 -58.21 6.11 39.54
C SER A 185 -59.49 6.62 38.87
N ASP A 186 -59.45 6.86 37.55
CA ASP A 186 -60.60 7.24 36.74
C ASP A 186 -61.67 6.15 36.72
N LEU A 187 -61.27 4.88 36.60
CA LEU A 187 -62.17 3.74 36.69
C LEU A 187 -62.86 3.67 38.05
N ILE A 188 -62.15 3.92 39.15
CA ILE A 188 -62.74 4.00 40.50
C ILE A 188 -63.73 5.17 40.59
N ILE A 189 -63.40 6.33 40.01
CA ILE A 189 -64.30 7.49 39.96
C ILE A 189 -65.57 7.12 39.18
N PHE A 190 -65.45 6.49 38.01
CA PHE A 190 -66.60 6.02 37.22
C PHE A 190 -67.43 4.98 37.96
N GLN A 191 -66.82 4.03 38.67
CA GLN A 191 -67.55 3.06 39.50
C GLN A 191 -68.32 3.72 40.64
N ARG A 192 -67.72 4.71 41.31
CA ARG A 192 -68.39 5.48 42.38
C ARG A 192 -69.53 6.32 41.82
N ALA A 193 -69.31 7.01 40.70
CA ALA A 193 -70.35 7.81 40.03
C ALA A 193 -71.52 6.94 39.56
N TYR A 194 -71.24 5.74 39.03
CA TYR A 194 -72.26 4.77 38.64
C TYR A 194 -73.05 4.26 39.86
N THR A 195 -72.37 3.90 40.94
CA THR A 195 -73.02 3.46 42.19
C THR A 195 -73.89 4.56 42.79
N ALA A 196 -73.40 5.80 42.80
CA ALA A 196 -74.16 6.97 43.24
C ALA A 196 -75.39 7.19 42.36
N SER A 197 -75.25 7.08 41.03
CA SER A 197 -76.36 7.19 40.08
C SER A 197 -77.41 6.09 40.30
N ALA A 198 -76.98 4.86 40.56
CA ALA A 198 -77.87 3.75 40.90
C ALA A 198 -78.65 4.00 42.21
N GLN A 199 -77.99 4.53 43.25
CA GLN A 199 -78.67 4.92 44.49
C GLN A 199 -79.67 6.08 44.28
N VAL A 200 -79.35 7.05 43.43
CA VAL A 200 -80.30 8.11 43.04
C VAL A 200 -81.51 7.51 42.33
N ILE A 201 -81.32 6.55 41.43
CA ILE A 201 -82.44 5.85 40.77
C ILE A 201 -83.29 5.09 41.80
N THR A 202 -82.66 4.34 42.72
CA THR A 202 -83.39 3.61 43.77
C THR A 202 -84.19 4.56 44.67
N THR A 203 -83.62 5.69 45.07
CA THR A 203 -84.35 6.68 45.89
C THR A 203 -85.49 7.34 45.10
N VAL A 204 -85.34 7.55 43.80
CA VAL A 204 -86.43 8.00 42.92
C VAL A 204 -87.53 6.94 42.80
N ASP A 205 -87.18 5.66 42.64
CA ASP A 205 -88.14 4.54 42.60
C ASP A 205 -88.91 4.43 43.93
N GLU A 206 -88.22 4.56 45.07
CA GLU A 206 -88.85 4.59 46.40
C GLU A 206 -89.82 5.77 46.55
N MET A 207 -89.48 6.94 46.03
CA MET A 207 -90.37 8.11 46.02
C MET A 207 -91.60 7.87 45.13
N PHE A 208 -91.44 7.27 43.95
CA PHE A 208 -92.57 6.91 43.07
C PHE A 208 -93.50 5.90 43.74
N ASP A 209 -92.94 4.85 44.35
CA ASP A 209 -93.72 3.83 45.06
C ASP A 209 -94.48 4.39 46.27
N ALA A 210 -93.90 5.37 46.98
CA ALA A 210 -94.57 6.05 48.09
C ALA A 210 -95.75 6.91 47.60
N LEU A 211 -95.58 7.63 46.48
CA LEU A 211 -96.66 8.41 45.87
C LEU A 211 -97.80 7.51 45.36
N LEU A 212 -97.47 6.36 44.76
CA LEU A 212 -98.45 5.41 44.24
C LEU A 212 -99.26 4.72 45.34
N ARG A 213 -98.68 4.55 46.54
CA ARG A 213 -99.38 4.02 47.73
C ARG A 213 -100.22 5.07 48.48
N ALA A 214 -99.97 6.36 48.27
CA ALA A 214 -100.66 7.45 48.96
C ALA A 214 -101.97 7.90 48.28
N VAL A 215 -102.24 7.39 47.07
CA VAL A 215 -103.49 7.54 46.32
C VAL A 215 -104.25 6.22 46.32
#